data_AF-A0A7C7IJ41-F1
#
_entry.id   AF-A0A7C7IJ41-F1
#
_cell.length_a   1.000
_cell.length_b   1.000
_cell.length_c   1.000
_cell.angle_alpha   90.00
_cell.angle_beta   90.00
_cell.angle_gamma   90.00
#
_symmetry.space_group_name_H-M   'P 1'
#
loop_
_entity.id
_entity.type
_entity.pdbx_description
1 polymer ?
#
loop_
_entity_poly.entity_id
_entity_poly.type
_entity_poly.pdbx_seq_one_letter_code
_entity_poly.pdbx_strand_id
1 'polypeptide(L)'
;MDRNRTMTEFVGSLAVVFFAIGLGGVFDGMSGDYDAWSGIVSSVGAGLVLAIFMIAMGGTILPMFTLAKMASGRDEIEDGMNDFIAQMFGGIVAYALAWWQSSATTEMDWETLSALDPYTAVASLFGGFLLMMVYDRQDGGWEVGILACIVGLVGVSLTGAGDFGGMLVNSDWNMTNMLAVFGGMIASGVGAYMAIMFGEQLLSEEE
;
A
#
# COMPACT_ATOMS: atom_id res chain seq x y z
N MET A 1 -4.60 -12.31 20.70
CA MET A 1 -3.96 -10.98 20.78
C MET A 1 -2.45 -11.10 20.85
N ASP A 2 -1.78 -10.99 19.70
CA ASP A 2 -0.32 -10.93 19.62
C ASP A 2 0.15 -9.49 19.37
N ARG A 3 0.53 -8.79 20.44
CA ARG A 3 0.93 -7.37 20.40
C ARG A 3 2.10 -7.11 19.44
N ASN A 4 2.94 -8.12 19.21
CA ASN A 4 4.10 -7.99 18.33
C ASN A 4 3.67 -7.89 16.87
N ARG A 5 2.63 -8.64 16.46
CA ARG A 5 2.07 -8.61 15.10
C ARG A 5 1.54 -7.23 14.74
N THR A 6 0.67 -6.67 15.57
CA THR A 6 0.08 -5.34 15.35
C THR A 6 1.14 -4.22 15.32
N MET A 7 2.19 -4.33 16.15
CA MET A 7 3.32 -3.39 16.09
C MET A 7 4.14 -3.52 14.80
N THR A 8 4.34 -4.74 14.30
CA THR A 8 4.99 -4.98 13.00
C THR A 8 4.21 -4.33 11.87
N GLU A 9 2.89 -4.49 11.86
CA GLU A 9 2.00 -3.88 10.85
C GLU A 9 2.04 -2.35 10.90
N PHE A 10 2.01 -1.76 12.09
CA PHE A 10 2.14 -0.32 12.29
C PHE A 10 3.48 0.22 11.81
N VAL A 11 4.59 -0.37 12.25
CA VAL A 11 5.95 0.12 11.92
C VAL A 11 6.27 -0.12 10.45
N GLY A 12 5.89 -1.26 9.90
CA GLY A 12 6.07 -1.57 8.48
C GLY A 12 5.33 -0.58 7.60
N SER A 13 4.05 -0.31 7.90
CA SER A 13 3.26 0.65 7.12
C SER A 13 3.78 2.09 7.26
N LEU A 14 4.15 2.49 8.48
CA LEU A 14 4.78 3.79 8.74
C LEU A 14 6.06 3.96 7.91
N ALA A 15 6.93 2.96 7.90
CA ALA A 15 8.18 3.04 7.16
C ALA A 15 7.94 3.12 5.65
N VAL A 16 7.12 2.24 5.09
CA VAL A 16 6.79 2.24 3.66
C VAL A 16 6.28 3.61 3.23
N VAL A 17 5.33 4.18 3.97
CA VAL A 17 4.73 5.49 3.64
C VAL A 17 5.74 6.62 3.83
N PHE A 18 6.47 6.66 4.94
CA PHE A 18 7.43 7.74 5.23
C PHE A 18 8.53 7.82 4.17
N PHE A 19 9.09 6.67 3.78
CA PHE A 19 10.11 6.63 2.74
C PHE A 19 9.53 6.90 1.35
N ALA A 20 8.31 6.43 1.03
CA ALA A 20 7.68 6.74 -0.25
C ALA A 20 7.48 8.25 -0.43
N ILE A 21 7.04 8.96 0.61
CA ILE A 21 6.90 10.42 0.60
C ILE A 21 8.26 11.10 0.45
N GLY A 22 9.22 10.76 1.31
CA GLY A 22 10.53 11.39 1.31
C GLY A 22 11.33 11.16 0.03
N LEU A 23 11.15 9.99 -0.61
CA LEU A 23 11.80 9.65 -1.87
C LEU A 23 11.14 10.33 -3.08
N GLY A 24 9.82 10.55 -3.05
CA GLY A 24 9.13 11.37 -4.06
C GLY A 24 9.66 12.81 -4.06
N GLY A 25 9.80 13.42 -2.88
CA GLY A 25 10.29 14.80 -2.74
C GLY A 25 11.79 15.02 -3.03
N VAL A 26 12.54 14.01 -3.49
CA VAL A 26 13.99 14.13 -3.77
C VAL A 26 14.27 15.13 -4.89
N PHE A 27 13.32 15.33 -5.80
CA PHE A 27 13.45 16.26 -6.92
C PHE A 27 12.86 17.65 -6.64
N ASP A 28 12.30 17.88 -5.44
CA ASP A 28 11.71 19.16 -5.08
C ASP A 28 12.76 20.30 -5.15
N GLY A 29 12.41 21.38 -5.84
CA GLY A 29 13.31 22.52 -6.03
C GLY A 29 14.38 22.34 -7.11
N MET A 30 14.41 21.21 -7.83
CA MET A 30 15.24 21.05 -9.02
C MET A 30 14.57 21.67 -10.24
N SER A 31 15.35 22.28 -11.13
CA SER A 31 14.84 22.82 -12.40
C SER A 31 14.72 21.72 -13.46
N GLY A 32 13.50 21.44 -13.91
CA GLY A 32 13.18 20.40 -14.90
C GLY A 32 11.77 19.84 -14.71
N ASP A 33 11.33 19.00 -15.67
CA ASP A 33 10.08 18.24 -15.59
C ASP A 33 10.40 16.87 -14.95
N TYR A 34 10.35 16.82 -13.61
CA TYR A 34 10.71 15.64 -12.82
C TYR A 34 9.50 14.93 -12.21
N ASP A 35 8.28 15.35 -12.51
CA ASP A 35 7.06 14.79 -11.91
C ASP A 35 6.96 13.28 -12.17
N ALA A 36 7.27 12.85 -13.40
CA ALA A 36 7.35 11.44 -13.75
C ALA A 36 8.45 10.68 -12.98
N TRP A 37 9.59 11.33 -12.69
CA TRP A 37 10.68 10.73 -11.93
C TRP A 37 10.38 10.63 -10.43
N SER A 38 9.66 11.61 -9.88
CA SER A 38 9.17 11.59 -8.49
C SER A 38 8.27 10.37 -8.24
N GLY A 39 7.28 10.15 -9.12
CA GLY A 39 6.39 8.98 -9.02
C GLY A 39 7.13 7.64 -9.15
N ILE A 40 8.11 7.56 -10.05
CA ILE A 40 8.97 6.37 -10.22
C ILE A 40 9.78 6.08 -8.95
N VAL A 41 10.47 7.10 -8.41
CA VAL A 41 11.36 6.94 -7.25
C VAL A 41 10.56 6.66 -5.98
N SER A 42 9.40 7.29 -5.82
CA SER A 42 8.45 6.98 -4.74
C SER A 42 7.97 5.53 -4.80
N SER A 43 7.53 5.06 -5.96
CA SER A 43 7.01 3.69 -6.16
C SER A 43 8.09 2.62 -5.92
N VAL A 44 9.29 2.83 -6.47
CA VAL A 44 10.43 1.94 -6.24
C VAL A 44 10.86 1.96 -4.78
N GLY A 45 10.88 3.14 -4.16
CA GLY A 45 11.16 3.31 -2.74
C GLY A 45 10.20 2.53 -1.86
N ALA A 46 8.89 2.70 -2.09
CA ALA A 46 7.83 2.02 -1.35
C ALA A 46 7.98 0.49 -1.41
N GLY A 47 8.16 -0.07 -2.62
CA GLY A 47 8.28 -1.52 -2.78
C GLY A 47 9.61 -2.09 -2.24
N LEU A 48 10.73 -1.37 -2.36
CA LEU A 48 12.00 -1.81 -1.76
C LEU A 48 11.96 -1.77 -0.23
N VAL A 49 11.36 -0.73 0.35
CA VAL A 49 11.16 -0.64 1.80
C VAL A 49 10.23 -1.74 2.26
N LEU A 50 9.13 -1.99 1.54
CA LEU A 50 8.24 -3.12 1.81
C LEU A 50 9.01 -4.45 1.83
N ALA A 51 9.84 -4.71 0.81
CA ALA A 51 10.68 -5.91 0.76
C ALA A 51 11.61 -6.02 1.98
N ILE A 52 12.31 -4.95 2.34
CA ILE A 52 13.22 -4.92 3.50
C ILE A 52 12.47 -5.23 4.79
N PHE A 53 11.29 -4.64 4.99
CA PHE A 53 10.51 -4.84 6.19
C PHE A 53 9.89 -6.24 6.26
N MET A 54 9.48 -6.82 5.13
CA MET A 54 9.07 -8.22 5.04
C MET A 54 10.23 -9.18 5.40
N ILE A 55 11.48 -8.89 4.98
CA ILE A 55 12.66 -9.65 5.41
C ILE A 55 12.89 -9.52 6.93
N ALA A 56 12.79 -8.30 7.45
CA ALA A 56 13.24 -7.99 8.81
C ALA A 56 12.23 -8.37 9.89
N MET A 57 10.94 -8.19 9.64
CA MET A 57 9.90 -8.31 10.68
C MET A 57 8.77 -9.27 10.30
N GLY A 58 8.69 -9.70 9.04
CA GLY A 58 7.52 -10.38 8.50
C GLY A 58 6.28 -9.45 8.49
N GLY A 59 5.13 -9.99 8.12
CA GLY A 59 3.85 -9.27 8.16
C GLY A 59 3.22 -9.02 6.79
N THR A 60 1.97 -8.58 6.81
CA THR A 60 1.18 -8.27 5.60
C THR A 60 1.49 -6.88 5.09
N ILE A 61 1.58 -5.89 5.99
CA ILE A 61 1.94 -4.46 5.82
C ILE A 61 0.99 -3.68 4.89
N LEU A 62 0.34 -4.37 3.95
CA LEU A 62 -0.54 -3.86 2.93
C LEU A 62 -2.02 -4.09 3.31
N PRO A 63 -2.82 -3.02 3.46
CA PRO A 63 -4.25 -3.11 3.83
C PRO A 63 -5.09 -4.02 2.94
N MET A 64 -4.81 -4.01 1.63
CA MET A 64 -5.48 -4.88 0.65
C MET A 64 -5.30 -6.39 0.94
N PHE A 65 -4.13 -6.80 1.45
CA PHE A 65 -3.90 -8.19 1.83
C PHE A 65 -4.67 -8.57 3.09
N THR A 66 -4.65 -7.69 4.09
CA THR A 66 -5.39 -7.88 5.32
C THR A 66 -6.90 -7.99 5.04
N LEU A 67 -7.44 -7.15 4.16
CA LEU A 67 -8.83 -7.26 3.68
C LEU A 67 -9.11 -8.61 3.00
N ALA A 68 -8.22 -9.06 2.11
CA ALA A 68 -8.38 -10.33 1.40
C ALA A 68 -8.30 -11.55 2.33
N LYS A 69 -7.39 -11.55 3.29
CA LYS A 69 -7.24 -12.63 4.30
C LYS A 69 -8.44 -12.69 5.24
N MET A 70 -8.99 -11.54 5.64
CA MET A 70 -10.25 -11.49 6.37
C MET A 70 -11.43 -12.02 5.54
N ALA A 71 -11.53 -11.61 4.27
CA ALA A 71 -12.63 -12.03 3.39
C ALA A 71 -12.60 -13.51 3.03
N SER A 72 -11.41 -14.12 2.96
CA SER A 72 -11.22 -15.56 2.69
C SER A 72 -11.31 -16.43 3.95
N GLY A 73 -11.33 -15.84 5.15
CA GLY A 73 -11.36 -16.58 6.41
C GLY A 73 -10.00 -17.14 6.84
N ARG A 74 -8.91 -16.69 6.21
CA ARG A 74 -7.53 -17.07 6.60
C ARG A 74 -7.02 -16.33 7.84
N ASP A 75 -7.55 -15.14 8.11
CA ASP A 75 -7.35 -14.42 9.36
C ASP A 75 -8.70 -14.26 10.07
N GLU A 76 -8.70 -14.37 11.40
CA GLU A 76 -9.87 -13.99 12.21
C GLU A 76 -10.16 -12.51 12.00
N ILE A 77 -11.44 -12.16 11.88
CA ILE A 77 -11.88 -10.78 11.60
C ILE A 77 -11.36 -9.79 12.66
N GLU A 78 -11.31 -10.20 13.93
CA GLU A 78 -10.82 -9.34 15.01
C GLU A 78 -9.32 -9.03 14.87
N ASP A 79 -8.50 -10.06 14.62
CA ASP A 79 -7.06 -9.89 14.42
C ASP A 79 -6.77 -9.12 13.12
N GLY A 80 -7.46 -9.45 12.03
CA GLY A 80 -7.34 -8.73 10.75
C GLY A 80 -7.77 -7.27 10.84
N MET A 81 -8.83 -6.95 11.59
CA MET A 81 -9.22 -5.55 11.82
C MET A 81 -8.15 -4.79 12.59
N ASN A 82 -7.53 -5.41 13.59
CA ASN A 82 -6.47 -4.77 14.36
C ASN A 82 -5.23 -4.50 13.49
N ASP A 83 -4.85 -5.44 12.64
CA ASP A 83 -3.76 -5.25 11.67
C ASP A 83 -4.09 -4.14 10.68
N PHE A 84 -5.31 -4.13 10.13
CA PHE A 84 -5.76 -3.08 9.22
C PHE A 84 -5.69 -1.71 9.89
N ILE A 85 -6.20 -1.57 11.12
CA ILE A 85 -6.13 -0.32 11.88
C ILE A 85 -4.68 0.10 12.12
N ALA A 86 -3.80 -0.83 12.47
CA ALA A 86 -2.39 -0.56 12.70
C ALA A 86 -1.70 -0.04 11.43
N GLN A 87 -1.97 -0.65 10.27
CA GLN A 87 -1.43 -0.19 8.99
C GLN A 87 -1.95 1.22 8.66
N MET A 88 -3.27 1.44 8.74
CA MET A 88 -3.86 2.75 8.48
C MET A 88 -3.28 3.82 9.41
N PHE A 89 -3.12 3.52 10.69
CA PHE A 89 -2.51 4.43 11.66
C PHE A 89 -1.03 4.69 11.34
N GLY A 90 -0.29 3.68 10.90
CA GLY A 90 1.10 3.83 10.42
C GLY A 90 1.21 4.83 9.27
N GLY A 91 0.34 4.69 8.27
CA GLY A 91 0.28 5.62 7.13
C GLY A 91 -0.08 7.06 7.54
N ILE A 92 -1.06 7.23 8.43
CA ILE A 92 -1.44 8.55 8.95
C ILE A 92 -0.27 9.20 9.70
N VAL A 93 0.39 8.47 10.60
CA VAL A 93 1.51 9.00 11.39
C VAL A 93 2.69 9.35 10.48
N ALA A 94 3.03 8.50 9.52
CA ALA A 94 4.08 8.78 8.54
C ALA A 94 3.81 10.08 7.77
N TYR A 95 2.57 10.25 7.26
CA TYR A 95 2.18 11.44 6.53
C TYR A 95 2.19 12.68 7.41
N ALA A 96 1.67 12.59 8.64
CA ALA A 96 1.67 13.70 9.59
C ALA A 96 3.10 14.13 9.99
N LEU A 97 4.03 13.18 10.14
CA LEU A 97 5.44 13.48 10.41
C LEU A 97 6.11 14.15 9.21
N ALA A 98 5.87 13.66 7.99
CA ALA A 98 6.38 14.27 6.78
C ALA A 98 5.84 15.70 6.59
N TRP A 99 4.52 15.89 6.79
CA TRP A 99 3.87 17.20 6.75
C TRP A 99 4.41 18.15 7.83
N TRP A 100 4.63 17.65 9.06
CA TRP A 100 5.22 18.46 10.11
C TRP A 100 6.66 18.88 9.78
N GLN A 101 7.47 17.98 9.23
CA GLN A 101 8.83 18.29 8.79
C GLN A 101 8.84 19.32 7.65
N SER A 102 7.97 19.16 6.66
CA SER A 102 7.89 20.07 5.52
C SER A 102 7.30 21.42 5.89
N SER A 103 6.35 21.50 6.83
CA SER A 103 5.80 22.78 7.32
C SER A 103 6.84 23.76 7.89
N ALA A 104 8.06 23.28 8.18
CA ALA A 104 9.21 24.11 8.56
C ALA A 104 9.96 24.73 7.35
N THR A 105 9.74 24.28 6.12
CA THR A 105 10.52 24.63 4.93
C THR A 105 9.72 24.87 3.63
N THR A 106 8.55 24.27 3.43
CA THR A 106 7.67 24.38 2.24
C THR A 106 6.27 23.80 2.51
N GLU A 107 5.21 24.31 1.86
CA GLU A 107 3.88 23.66 1.88
C GLU A 107 3.98 22.31 1.15
N MET A 108 3.96 21.20 1.90
CA MET A 108 3.83 19.87 1.32
C MET A 108 2.35 19.59 1.09
N ASP A 109 1.97 19.55 -0.18
CA ASP A 109 0.65 19.12 -0.59
C ASP A 109 0.64 17.65 -0.98
N TRP A 110 -0.40 16.95 -0.55
CA TRP A 110 -0.72 15.62 -1.04
C TRP A 110 -1.11 15.72 -2.49
N GLU A 111 -0.35 15.04 -3.35
CA GLU A 111 -0.73 14.86 -4.74
C GLU A 111 -1.98 13.98 -4.79
N THR A 112 -3.11 14.61 -5.08
CA THR A 112 -4.39 13.92 -5.20
C THR A 112 -4.29 12.78 -6.21
N LEU A 113 -4.88 11.63 -5.87
CA LEU A 113 -4.93 10.50 -6.78
C LEU A 113 -5.74 10.82 -8.04
N SER A 114 -5.34 10.21 -9.15
CA SER A 114 -6.17 10.16 -10.35
C SER A 114 -7.52 9.53 -10.03
N ALA A 115 -8.58 10.02 -10.68
CA ALA A 115 -9.92 9.47 -10.48
C ALA A 115 -9.94 7.96 -10.78
N LEU A 116 -10.62 7.19 -9.93
CA LEU A 116 -10.80 5.75 -10.12
C LEU A 116 -11.75 5.48 -11.29
N ASP A 117 -11.21 5.50 -12.50
CA ASP A 117 -11.92 5.12 -13.70
C ASP A 117 -11.96 3.59 -13.86
N PRO A 118 -12.78 3.05 -14.79
CA PRO A 118 -12.90 1.60 -14.98
C PRO A 118 -11.56 0.93 -15.30
N TYR A 119 -10.68 1.60 -16.03
CA TYR A 119 -9.37 1.06 -16.37
C TYR A 119 -8.49 0.92 -15.12
N THR A 120 -8.40 1.98 -14.32
CA THR A 120 -7.62 2.02 -13.08
C THR A 120 -8.17 1.02 -12.08
N ALA A 121 -9.50 0.90 -11.95
CA ALA A 121 -10.11 -0.10 -11.07
C ALA A 121 -9.73 -1.53 -11.45
N VAL A 122 -9.76 -1.87 -12.74
CA VAL A 122 -9.35 -3.20 -13.23
C VAL A 122 -7.85 -3.42 -13.05
N ALA A 123 -7.03 -2.40 -13.29
CA ALA A 123 -5.60 -2.45 -13.07
C ALA A 123 -5.28 -2.69 -11.59
N SER A 124 -5.91 -1.97 -10.66
CA SER A 124 -5.77 -2.16 -9.21
C SER A 124 -6.16 -3.56 -8.77
N LEU A 125 -7.27 -4.08 -9.31
CA LEU A 125 -7.72 -5.47 -9.08
C LEU A 125 -6.68 -6.48 -9.57
N PHE A 126 -6.13 -6.30 -10.77
CA PHE A 126 -5.10 -7.19 -11.29
C PHE A 126 -3.79 -7.09 -10.50
N GLY A 127 -3.40 -5.89 -10.08
CA GLY A 127 -2.24 -5.65 -9.21
C GLY A 127 -2.38 -6.40 -7.87
N GLY A 128 -3.55 -6.28 -7.22
CA GLY A 128 -3.84 -7.00 -5.99
C GLY A 128 -3.82 -8.53 -6.16
N PHE A 129 -4.36 -9.03 -7.28
CA PHE A 129 -4.31 -10.45 -7.62
C PHE A 129 -2.86 -10.95 -7.74
N LEU A 130 -2.02 -10.28 -8.53
CA LEU A 130 -0.63 -10.71 -8.74
C LEU A 130 0.19 -10.65 -7.44
N LEU A 131 0.03 -9.59 -6.66
CA LEU A 131 0.75 -9.42 -5.40
C LEU A 131 0.38 -10.51 -4.39
N MET A 132 -0.91 -10.82 -4.27
CA MET A 132 -1.36 -11.87 -3.35
C MET A 132 -0.98 -13.26 -3.82
N MET A 133 -0.95 -13.51 -5.14
CA MET A 133 -0.41 -14.76 -5.71
C MET A 133 1.05 -14.98 -5.28
N VAL A 134 1.89 -13.96 -5.33
CA VAL A 134 3.29 -14.06 -4.88
C VAL A 134 3.36 -14.21 -3.36
N TYR A 135 2.58 -13.42 -2.62
CA TYR A 135 2.53 -13.48 -1.17
C TYR A 135 2.19 -14.89 -0.67
N ASP A 136 1.16 -15.51 -1.25
CA ASP A 136 0.69 -16.83 -0.84
C ASP A 136 1.71 -17.93 -1.15
N ARG A 137 2.31 -17.89 -2.35
CA ARG A 137 3.29 -18.91 -2.75
C ARG A 137 4.64 -18.81 -2.04
N GLN A 138 5.00 -17.63 -1.54
CA GLN A 138 6.26 -17.39 -0.83
C GLN A 138 6.07 -17.30 0.69
N ASP A 139 4.88 -17.63 1.20
CA ASP A 139 4.53 -17.57 2.62
C ASP A 139 4.89 -16.21 3.28
N GLY A 140 4.50 -15.12 2.61
CA GLY A 140 4.81 -13.76 3.06
C GLY A 140 6.21 -13.26 2.72
N GLY A 141 6.81 -13.79 1.65
CA GLY A 141 8.14 -13.42 1.17
C GLY A 141 8.29 -11.97 0.68
N TRP A 142 9.54 -11.52 0.69
CA TRP A 142 9.99 -10.18 0.28
C TRP A 142 9.83 -9.90 -1.22
N GLU A 143 9.63 -10.93 -2.03
CA GLU A 143 9.35 -10.88 -3.47
C GLU A 143 8.13 -10.00 -3.77
N VAL A 144 7.18 -9.93 -2.82
CA VAL A 144 6.02 -9.05 -2.90
C VAL A 144 6.44 -7.58 -2.99
N GLY A 145 7.46 -7.16 -2.25
CA GLY A 145 7.98 -5.80 -2.30
C GLY A 145 8.60 -5.46 -3.66
N ILE A 146 9.36 -6.39 -4.26
CA ILE A 146 9.85 -6.23 -5.63
C ILE A 146 8.69 -6.11 -6.61
N LEU A 147 7.70 -6.99 -6.51
CA LEU A 147 6.56 -6.96 -7.43
C LEU A 147 5.75 -5.66 -7.24
N ALA A 148 5.63 -5.16 -6.01
CA ALA A 148 5.00 -3.87 -5.74
C ALA A 148 5.73 -2.72 -6.44
N CYS A 149 7.08 -2.74 -6.50
CA CYS A 149 7.84 -1.79 -7.32
C CYS A 149 7.42 -1.86 -8.79
N ILE A 150 7.35 -3.06 -9.37
CA ILE A 150 7.04 -3.26 -10.79
C ILE A 150 5.61 -2.80 -11.09
N VAL A 151 4.65 -3.16 -10.24
CA VAL A 151 3.24 -2.79 -10.37
C VAL A 151 3.09 -1.26 -10.28
N GLY A 152 3.80 -0.61 -9.35
CA GLY A 152 3.85 0.85 -9.27
C GLY A 152 4.48 1.52 -10.51
N LEU A 153 5.55 0.95 -11.07
CA LEU A 153 6.19 1.45 -12.30
C LEU A 153 5.29 1.38 -13.54
N VAL A 154 4.38 0.40 -13.59
CA VAL A 154 3.38 0.27 -14.66
C VAL A 154 2.22 1.26 -14.47
N GLY A 155 2.20 2.02 -13.36
CA GLY A 155 1.17 3.00 -13.06
C GLY A 155 -0.11 2.38 -12.49
N VAL A 156 -0.04 1.17 -11.95
CA VAL A 156 -1.18 0.56 -11.26
C VAL A 156 -1.32 1.21 -9.88
N SER A 157 -2.47 1.84 -9.62
CA SER A 157 -2.75 2.43 -8.30
C SER A 157 -3.04 1.32 -7.29
N LEU A 158 -2.08 1.05 -6.40
CA LEU A 158 -2.22 0.17 -5.24
C LEU A 158 -2.54 1.02 -4.03
N THR A 159 -3.76 1.54 -4.00
CA THR A 159 -4.13 2.53 -2.99
C THR A 159 -4.03 1.96 -1.58
N GLY A 160 -3.27 2.64 -0.73
CA GLY A 160 -2.83 2.10 0.56
C GLY A 160 -3.02 3.04 1.73
N ALA A 161 -2.38 2.69 2.85
CA ALA A 161 -2.44 3.49 4.09
C ALA A 161 -1.85 4.90 3.91
N GLY A 162 -0.89 5.07 3.00
CA GLY A 162 -0.28 6.36 2.70
C GLY A 162 -1.25 7.36 2.06
N ASP A 163 -2.05 6.90 1.09
CA ASP A 163 -3.04 7.75 0.39
C ASP A 163 -4.17 8.19 1.32
N PHE A 164 -4.60 7.29 2.22
CA PHE A 164 -5.54 7.66 3.27
C PHE A 164 -4.94 8.67 4.25
N GLY A 165 -3.69 8.46 4.66
CA GLY A 165 -2.96 9.40 5.52
C GLY A 165 -2.86 10.78 4.90
N GLY A 166 -2.51 10.86 3.61
CA GLY A 166 -2.43 12.11 2.85
C GLY A 166 -3.76 12.84 2.78
N MET A 167 -4.82 12.16 2.35
CA MET A 167 -6.16 12.73 2.28
C MET A 167 -6.64 13.25 3.65
N LEU A 168 -6.33 12.53 4.74
CA LEU A 168 -6.73 12.91 6.09
C LEU A 168 -5.97 14.13 6.60
N VAL A 169 -4.63 14.12 6.48
CA VAL A 169 -3.77 15.20 6.99
C VAL A 169 -4.02 16.50 6.23
N ASN A 170 -4.18 16.42 4.91
CA ASN A 170 -4.46 17.59 4.07
C ASN A 170 -5.93 18.00 4.06
N SER A 171 -6.82 17.23 4.71
CA SER A 171 -8.26 17.49 4.77
C SER A 171 -8.95 17.51 3.39
N ASP A 172 -8.44 16.75 2.42
CA ASP A 172 -8.92 16.71 1.04
C ASP A 172 -10.10 15.74 0.82
N TRP A 173 -11.15 15.93 1.62
CA TRP A 173 -12.36 15.10 1.66
C TRP A 173 -13.35 15.41 0.52
N ASN A 174 -12.98 15.09 -0.72
CA ASN A 174 -13.89 15.15 -1.86
C ASN A 174 -14.24 13.74 -2.37
N MET A 175 -15.37 13.62 -3.08
CA MET A 175 -15.87 12.32 -3.56
C MET A 175 -14.86 11.61 -4.48
N THR A 176 -14.13 12.35 -5.31
CA THR A 176 -13.11 11.79 -6.21
C THR A 176 -12.00 11.13 -5.42
N ASN A 177 -11.46 11.81 -4.42
CA ASN A 177 -10.41 11.32 -3.54
C ASN A 177 -10.90 10.13 -2.71
N MET A 178 -12.10 10.22 -2.15
CA MET A 178 -12.69 9.11 -1.39
C MET A 178 -12.85 7.85 -2.25
N LEU A 179 -13.33 7.99 -3.49
CA LEU A 179 -13.47 6.88 -4.42
C LEU A 179 -12.11 6.33 -4.85
N ALA A 180 -11.13 7.18 -5.13
CA ALA A 180 -9.78 6.75 -5.44
C ALA A 180 -9.16 5.97 -4.27
N VAL A 181 -9.26 6.50 -3.05
CA VAL A 181 -8.68 5.90 -1.85
C VAL A 181 -9.35 4.58 -1.47
N PHE A 182 -10.64 4.63 -1.15
CA PHE A 182 -11.34 3.45 -0.67
C PHE A 182 -11.69 2.48 -1.79
N GLY A 183 -12.08 3.00 -2.96
CA GLY A 183 -12.42 2.16 -4.11
C GLY A 183 -11.21 1.43 -4.67
N GLY A 184 -10.04 2.08 -4.75
CA GLY A 184 -8.79 1.43 -5.16
C GLY A 184 -8.34 0.34 -4.17
N MET A 185 -8.46 0.61 -2.88
CA MET A 185 -8.18 -0.38 -1.82
C MET A 185 -9.13 -1.58 -1.88
N ILE A 186 -10.43 -1.35 -2.11
CA ILE A 186 -11.41 -2.43 -2.28
C ILE A 186 -11.14 -3.22 -3.56
N ALA A 187 -10.91 -2.56 -4.69
CA ALA A 187 -10.67 -3.22 -5.97
C ALA A 187 -9.44 -4.14 -5.90
N SER A 188 -8.35 -3.63 -5.34
CA SER A 188 -7.14 -4.41 -5.12
C SER A 188 -7.31 -5.52 -4.07
N GLY A 189 -8.07 -5.28 -2.99
CA GLY A 189 -8.44 -6.32 -2.02
C GLY A 189 -9.29 -7.44 -2.61
N VAL A 190 -10.23 -7.12 -3.51
CA VAL A 190 -11.01 -8.12 -4.27
C VAL A 190 -10.09 -8.93 -5.19
N GLY A 191 -9.14 -8.26 -5.85
CA GLY A 191 -8.07 -8.92 -6.61
C GLY A 191 -7.30 -9.94 -5.79
N ALA A 192 -6.82 -9.52 -4.61
CA ALA A 192 -6.10 -10.38 -3.68
C ALA A 192 -6.98 -11.55 -3.18
N TYR A 193 -8.25 -11.30 -2.87
CA TYR A 193 -9.19 -12.37 -2.51
C TYR A 193 -9.35 -13.41 -3.63
N MET A 194 -9.47 -12.97 -4.89
CA MET A 194 -9.54 -13.88 -6.02
C MET A 194 -8.27 -14.70 -6.20
N ALA A 195 -7.10 -14.14 -5.88
CA ALA A 195 -5.84 -14.89 -5.92
C ALA A 195 -5.80 -16.02 -4.89
N ILE A 196 -6.29 -15.77 -3.67
CA ILE A 196 -6.42 -16.79 -2.62
C ILE A 196 -7.31 -17.94 -3.11
N MET A 197 -8.51 -17.60 -3.61
CA MET A 197 -9.46 -18.59 -4.13
C MET A 197 -8.89 -19.36 -5.34
N PHE A 198 -8.17 -18.67 -6.23
CA PHE A 198 -7.51 -19.27 -7.37
C PHE A 198 -6.41 -20.25 -6.93
N GLY A 199 -5.57 -19.87 -5.96
CA GLY A 199 -4.55 -20.74 -5.38
C GLY A 199 -5.16 -22.00 -4.76
N GLU A 200 -6.21 -21.83 -3.97
CA GLU A 200 -6.90 -22.92 -3.28
C GLU A 200 -7.66 -23.88 -4.20
N GLN A 201 -8.11 -23.43 -5.38
CA GLN A 201 -8.93 -24.24 -6.28
C GLN A 201 -8.17 -24.86 -7.44
N LEU A 202 -7.15 -24.18 -7.97
CA LEU A 202 -6.47 -24.56 -9.21
C LEU A 202 -5.01 -24.97 -9.01
N LEU A 203 -4.40 -24.60 -7.88
CA LEU A 203 -2.99 -24.88 -7.61
C LEU A 203 -2.78 -25.83 -6.44
N SER A 204 -3.84 -26.17 -5.70
CA SER A 204 -3.82 -27.13 -4.59
C SER A 204 -3.81 -28.59 -5.03
N GLU A 205 -3.82 -28.88 -6.34
CA GLU A 205 -3.76 -30.26 -6.85
C GLU A 205 -2.33 -30.84 -6.87
N GLU A 206 -1.30 -30.06 -6.52
CA GLU A 206 0.10 -30.51 -6.43
C GLU A 206 0.70 -30.30 -5.02
N GLU A 207 0.12 -30.94 -3.99
CA GLU A 207 0.83 -31.33 -2.74
C GLU A 207 0.44 -32.74 -2.28
#